data_AF-A0A2W7I2N7-F1
#
_entry.id   AF-A0A2W7I2N7-F1
#
_cell.length_a   1.000
_cell.length_b   1.000
_cell.length_c   1.000
_cell.angle_alpha   90.00
_cell.angle_beta   90.00
_cell.angle_gamma   90.00
#
_symmetry.space_group_name_H-M   'P 1'
#
loop_
_entity.id
_entity.type
_entity.pdbx_description
1 polymer ?
#
loop_
_entity_poly.entity_id
_entity_poly.type
_entity_poly.pdbx_seq_one_letter_code
_entity_poly.pdbx_strand_id
1 'polypeptide(L)' 'MAVNLATEYRDVVEDVARKTGVSADLIVDLLNLERRHQNLHGWGARPALRRDISAILDRALSASQAGKEADR' A
#
# COMPACT_ATOMS: atom_id res chain seq x y z
N MET A 1 14.51 5.63 15.91
CA MET A 1 14.12 4.32 15.34
C MET A 1 12.89 4.53 14.47
N ALA A 2 12.91 4.15 13.20
CA ALA A 2 11.70 4.17 12.38
C ALA A 2 10.76 3.06 12.87
N VAL A 3 9.58 3.42 13.38
CA VAL A 3 8.59 2.43 13.79
C VAL A 3 8.12 1.67 12.53
N ASN A 4 8.09 0.34 12.63
CA ASN A 4 7.58 -0.52 11.56
C ASN A 4 6.05 -0.60 11.68
N LEU A 5 5.34 0.10 10.79
CA LEU A 5 3.88 0.18 10.79
C LEU A 5 3.22 -1.19 10.63
N ALA A 6 3.87 -2.14 9.94
CA ALA A 6 3.41 -3.52 9.83
C ALA A 6 3.46 -4.29 11.16
N THR A 7 4.19 -3.77 12.15
CA THR A 7 4.25 -4.35 13.50
C THR A 7 3.39 -3.58 14.47
N GLU A 8 3.38 -2.25 14.39
CA GLU A 8 2.61 -1.38 15.30
C GLU A 8 1.10 -1.52 15.10
N TYR A 9 0.63 -1.65 13.85
CA TYR A 9 -0.79 -1.69 13.52
C TYR A 9 -1.20 -3.01 12.86
N ARG A 10 -0.47 -4.10 13.11
CA ARG A 10 -0.66 -5.39 12.44
C ARG A 10 -2.12 -5.83 12.42
N ASP A 11 -2.75 -5.92 13.58
CA ASP A 11 -4.11 -6.43 13.72
C ASP A 11 -5.14 -5.56 12.98
N VAL A 12 -4.94 -4.24 12.98
CA VAL A 12 -5.80 -3.29 12.27
C VAL A 12 -5.62 -3.42 10.76
N VAL A 13 -4.37 -3.52 10.28
CA VAL A 13 -4.06 -3.70 8.86
C VAL A 13 -4.64 -5.02 8.35
N GLU A 14 -4.48 -6.12 9.10
CA GLU A 14 -5.02 -7.43 8.72
C GLU A 14 -6.55 -7.44 8.70
N ASP A 15 -7.21 -6.80 9.67
CA ASP A 15 -8.67 -6.71 9.69
C ASP A 15 -9.22 -5.87 8.51
N VAL A 16 -8.58 -4.73 8.22
CA VAL A 16 -8.95 -3.90 7.06
C VAL A 16 -8.70 -4.65 5.75
N ALA A 17 -7.55 -5.33 5.62
CA ALA A 17 -7.22 -6.13 4.45
C ALA A 17 -8.30 -7.19 4.17
N ARG A 18 -8.69 -7.95 5.20
CA ARG A 18 -9.74 -8.96 5.10
C ARG A 18 -11.11 -8.37 4.74
N LYS A 19 -11.49 -7.24 5.35
CA LYS A 19 -12.80 -6.60 5.10
C LYS A 19 -12.93 -5.98 3.71
N THR A 20 -11.82 -5.49 3.17
CA THR A 20 -11.79 -4.74 1.91
C THR A 20 -11.34 -5.58 0.72
N GLY A 21 -10.76 -6.76 0.96
CA GLY A 21 -10.13 -7.58 -0.08
C GLY A 21 -8.85 -6.96 -0.64
N VAL A 22 -8.26 -5.98 0.04
CA VAL A 22 -7.01 -5.32 -0.32
C VAL A 22 -5.85 -5.99 0.40
N SER A 23 -4.69 -6.14 -0.25
CA SER A 23 -3.54 -6.78 0.41
C SER A 23 -3.02 -5.92 1.57
N ALA A 24 -2.63 -6.60 2.67
CA ALA A 24 -2.01 -5.97 3.82
C ALA A 24 -0.74 -5.19 3.45
N ASP A 25 0.06 -5.76 2.54
CA ASP A 25 1.29 -5.13 2.04
C ASP A 25 1.01 -3.80 1.32
N LEU A 26 -0.05 -3.74 0.51
CA LEU A 26 -0.44 -2.49 -0.16
C LEU A 26 -0.87 -1.42 0.85
N ILE A 27 -1.63 -1.80 1.88
CA ILE A 27 -2.04 -0.88 2.95
C ILE A 27 -0.81 -0.34 3.68
N VAL A 28 0.15 -1.20 4.03
CA VAL A 28 1.39 -0.79 4.69
C VAL A 28 2.22 0.14 3.82
N ASP A 29 2.36 -0.14 2.53
CA ASP A 29 3.09 0.70 1.58
C ASP A 29 2.48 2.11 1.49
N LEU A 30 1.14 2.21 1.46
CA LEU A 30 0.43 3.49 1.45
C LEU A 30 0.59 4.26 2.77
N LEU A 31 0.51 3.58 3.92
CA LEU A 31 0.73 4.22 5.22
C LEU A 31 2.18 4.72 5.38
N ASN A 32 3.17 3.96 4.89
CA ASN A 32 4.56 4.39 4.85
C ASN A 32 4.75 5.61 3.93
N LEU A 33 4.03 5.66 2.82
CA LEU A 33 4.03 6.82 1.93
C LEU A 33 3.39 8.04 2.61
N GLU A 34 2.30 7.86 3.36
CA GLU A 34 1.65 8.93 4.10
C GLU A 34 2.56 9.49 5.19
N ARG A 35 3.26 8.64 5.93
CA ARG A 35 4.20 9.12 6.95
C ARG A 35 5.33 9.97 6.36
N ARG A 36 5.76 9.68 5.12
CA ARG A 36 6.82 10.44 4.43
C ARG A 36 6.33 11.79 3.90
N HIS A 37 5.12 11.85 3.36
CA HIS A 37 4.62 13.03 2.65
C HIS A 37 3.60 13.87 3.44
N GLN A 38 3.03 13.32 4.52
CA GLN A 38 2.01 13.89 5.42
C GLN A 38 0.80 14.52 4.70
N ASN A 39 0.52 14.07 3.48
CA ASN A 39 -0.51 14.65 2.62
C ASN A 39 -0.71 13.80 1.36
N LEU A 40 -1.08 12.52 1.51
CA LEU A 40 -1.37 11.64 0.38
C LEU A 40 -2.51 12.19 -0.47
N HIS A 41 -3.51 12.81 0.17
CA HIS A 41 -4.67 13.40 -0.51
C HIS A 41 -4.28 14.43 -1.58
N GLY A 42 -3.15 15.11 -1.43
CA GLY A 42 -2.59 16.06 -2.40
C GLY A 42 -1.91 15.42 -3.62
N TRP A 43 -1.96 14.10 -3.80
CA TRP A 43 -1.23 13.40 -4.87
C TRP A 43 -1.57 13.88 -6.28
N GLY A 44 -2.80 14.36 -6.51
CA GLY A 44 -3.21 14.94 -7.79
C GLY A 44 -2.37 16.16 -8.21
N ALA A 45 -1.97 17.00 -7.26
CA ALA A 45 -1.21 18.22 -7.54
C ALA A 45 0.33 18.04 -7.44
N ARG A 46 0.80 16.87 -6.99
CA ARG A 46 2.22 16.62 -6.66
C ARG A 46 2.80 15.51 -7.56
N PRO A 47 3.52 15.84 -8.65
CA PRO A 47 4.02 14.85 -9.60
C PRO A 47 4.89 13.75 -8.97
N ALA A 48 5.73 14.09 -8.00
CA ALA A 48 6.57 13.10 -7.30
C ALA A 48 5.72 12.11 -6.50
N LEU A 49 4.74 12.59 -5.73
CA LEU A 49 3.83 11.76 -4.95
C LEU A 49 2.96 10.88 -5.86
N ARG A 50 2.49 11.42 -6.98
CA ARG A 50 1.78 10.63 -8.00
C ARG A 50 2.62 9.46 -8.50
N ARG A 51 3.90 9.69 -8.81
CA ARG A 51 4.81 8.63 -9.27
C ARG A 51 5.02 7.56 -8.19
N ASP A 52 5.20 7.97 -6.94
CA ASP A 52 5.35 7.04 -5.82
C ASP A 52 4.10 6.15 -5.65
N ILE A 53 2.91 6.74 -5.73
CA ILE A 53 1.63 6.00 -5.67
C ILE A 53 1.51 5.04 -6.85
N SER A 54 1.77 5.49 -8.08
CA SER A 54 1.73 4.62 -9.26
C SER A 54 2.67 3.42 -9.10
N ALA A 55 3.91 3.65 -8.66
CA ALA A 55 4.87 2.57 -8.46
C ALA A 55 4.41 1.54 -7.41
N ILE A 56 3.71 1.97 -6.34
CA ILE A 56 3.13 1.06 -5.34
C ILE A 56 1.99 0.24 -5.96
N LEU A 57 1.07 0.91 -6.67
CA LEU A 57 -0.08 0.26 -7.30
C LEU A 57 0.33 -0.73 -8.38
N ASP A 58 1.29 -0.36 -9.23
CA ASP A 58 1.79 -1.23 -10.30
C ASP A 58 2.36 -2.53 -9.72
N ARG A 59 3.16 -2.45 -8.64
CA ARG A 59 3.65 -3.65 -7.95
C ARG A 59 2.52 -4.51 -7.37
N ALA A 60 1.53 -3.88 -6.73
CA ALA A 60 0.42 -4.60 -6.13
C ALA A 60 -0.46 -5.30 -7.20
N LEU A 61 -0.70 -4.62 -8.33
CA LEU A 61 -1.44 -5.17 -9.46
C LEU A 61 -0.68 -6.31 -10.14
N SER A 62 0.63 -6.16 -10.38
CA SER A 62 1.46 -7.23 -10.93
C SER A 62 1.50 -8.46 -10.01
N ALA A 63 1.61 -8.27 -8.69
CA ALA A 63 1.56 -9.36 -7.73
C ALA A 63 0.19 -10.09 -7.74
N SER A 64 -0.91 -9.34 -7.86
CA SER A 64 -2.25 -9.92 -7.97
C SER A 64 -2.46 -10.70 -9.27
N GLN A 65 -1.92 -10.22 -10.39
CA GLN A 65 -1.99 -10.93 -11.67
C GLN A 65 -1.14 -12.20 -11.68
N ALA A 66 0.10 -12.14 -11.16
CA ALA A 66 0.96 -13.32 -11.03
C ALA A 66 0.31 -14.42 -10.17
N GLY A 67 -0.35 -14.03 -9.08
CA GLY A 67 -1.09 -14.97 -8.22
C GLY A 67 -2.28 -15.64 -8.91
N LYS A 68 -2.94 -14.98 -9.86
CA LYS A 68 -4.05 -15.57 -10.64
C LYS A 68 -3.59 -16.52 -11.74
N GLU A 69 -2.36 -16.35 -12.22
CA GLU A 69 -1.81 -17.13 -13.32
C GLU A 69 -1.16 -18.44 -12.83
N ALA A 70 -0.68 -18.47 -11.58
CA ALA A 70 -0.17 -19.67 -10.92
C ALA A 70 -1.26 -20.64 -10.39
N ASP A 71 -2.52 -20.19 -10.32
CA ASP A 71 -3.68 -20.96 -9.83
C ASP A 71 -4.53 -21.58 -10.97
N ARG A 72 -4.03 -21.52 -12.22
CA ARG A 72 -4.60 -22.17 -13.40
C ARG A 72 -3.77 -23.37 -13.83
#